data_AF-A0A5C9EFV5-F1
#
_entry.id   AF-A0A5C9EFV5-F1
#
_cell.length_a   1.000
_cell.length_b   1.000
_cell.length_c   1.000
_cell.angle_alpha   90.00
_cell.angle_beta   90.00
_cell.angle_gamma   90.00
#
_symmetry.space_group_name_H-M   'P 1'
#
loop_
_entity.id
_entity.type
_entity.pdbx_description
1 polymer ?
#
loop_
_entity_poly.entity_id
_entity_poly.type
_entity_poly.pdbx_seq_one_letter_code
_entity_poly.pdbx_strand_id
1 'polypeptide(L)'
;MDTKHDFLTAEFLHILFFQQKNLLIYPYVDIENLRTLEKFLIGYKIIEIESSDLFNIKDVVTLEIEENESRQKSFFIISNLPRKDIQALSKVKGLHCIINTSANLTDLKTQAFILYNKKRQQFVNYPMEEQDLTFEKKIFAEKNDDESYSSTLDKIHEISKKLVYKINAESNKKKVSEILEEYSKEEAQKIIEYTLNFYGIEASVLDLEMVGNTKHSANNSNGNRTIDSTISEEYQKIISSNKMLSAEFVPTLHDYRFNNVNESNLDLDELYSPESLYIYLRKHHWKDGIPKDFLKEWLKMENTGYKLTEQDILDFEILLNELKVPTKTLLNIMDTKNLNKKHEKPLIKQENPFSPKNQKETMEKKIRDMKKRSSEAIPSVEDFENFKVWILRKLDNLEHSLDKNFG
;
A
#
# COMPACT_ATOMS: atom_id res chain seq x y z
N MET A 1 35.44 24.56 -13.34
CA MET A 1 34.19 25.26 -13.00
C MET A 1 33.27 24.18 -12.47
N ASP A 2 32.89 24.27 -11.19
CA ASP A 2 31.96 23.32 -10.59
C ASP A 2 30.60 23.53 -11.26
N THR A 3 30.04 22.48 -11.86
CA THR A 3 28.63 22.52 -12.24
C THR A 3 27.82 22.19 -10.99
N LYS A 4 26.64 22.81 -10.83
CA LYS A 4 25.77 22.52 -9.68
C LYS A 4 25.47 21.02 -9.52
N HIS A 5 25.59 20.23 -10.58
CA HIS A 5 25.26 18.79 -10.62
C HIS A 5 26.47 17.86 -10.46
N ASP A 6 27.65 18.38 -10.09
CA ASP A 6 28.90 17.60 -9.99
C ASP A 6 28.81 16.35 -9.09
N PHE A 7 27.88 16.34 -8.13
CA PHE A 7 27.70 15.24 -7.18
C PHE A 7 26.51 14.32 -7.49
N LEU A 8 25.70 14.65 -8.50
CA LEU A 8 24.57 13.82 -8.92
C LEU A 8 25.05 12.66 -9.79
N THR A 9 25.58 11.63 -9.14
CA THR A 9 26.13 10.44 -9.79
C THR A 9 25.62 9.17 -9.13
N ALA A 10 25.76 8.04 -9.85
CA ALA A 10 25.36 6.72 -9.36
C ALA A 10 26.09 6.32 -8.07
N GLU A 11 27.35 6.75 -7.93
CA GLU A 11 28.22 6.48 -6.79
C GLU A 11 27.69 7.15 -5.52
N PHE A 12 27.31 8.43 -5.59
CA PHE A 12 26.73 9.14 -4.44
C PHE A 12 25.34 8.62 -4.11
N LEU A 13 24.52 8.28 -5.12
CA LEU A 13 23.22 7.64 -4.90
C LEU A 13 23.37 6.31 -4.17
N HIS A 14 24.32 5.48 -4.60
CA HIS A 14 24.61 4.19 -3.97
C HIS A 14 24.97 4.35 -2.49
N ILE A 15 25.87 5.28 -2.17
CA ILE A 15 26.35 5.51 -0.80
C ILE A 15 25.23 6.05 0.10
N LEU A 16 24.56 7.11 -0.34
CA LEU A 16 23.67 7.90 0.50
C LEU A 16 22.28 7.28 0.58
N PHE A 17 21.74 6.80 -0.54
CA PHE A 17 20.40 6.23 -0.58
C PHE A 17 20.41 4.72 -0.32
N PHE A 18 21.12 3.91 -1.09
CA PHE A 18 21.01 2.44 -0.94
C PHE A 18 21.77 1.90 0.28
N GLN A 19 23.01 2.34 0.48
CA GLN A 19 23.88 1.84 1.54
C GLN A 19 23.72 2.58 2.87
N GLN A 20 23.09 3.76 2.88
CA GLN A 20 22.87 4.59 4.07
C GLN A 20 24.16 4.89 4.86
N LYS A 21 25.30 5.04 4.17
CA LYS A 21 26.61 5.26 4.79
C LYS A 21 26.92 6.74 4.97
N ASN A 22 27.66 7.08 6.02
CA ASN A 22 28.13 8.44 6.24
C ASN A 22 29.21 8.81 5.22
N LEU A 23 29.13 10.03 4.71
CA LEU A 23 30.03 10.54 3.70
C LEU A 23 30.85 11.70 4.25
N LEU A 24 32.14 11.72 3.92
CA LEU A 24 33.05 12.80 4.27
C LEU A 24 33.74 13.28 2.99
N ILE A 25 33.47 14.52 2.61
CA ILE A 25 34.03 15.18 1.44
C ILE A 25 35.16 16.14 1.86
N TYR A 26 36.31 16.03 1.20
CA TYR A 26 37.44 16.93 1.38
C TYR A 26 38.23 17.11 0.07
N PRO A 27 38.96 18.22 -0.13
CA PRO A 27 38.88 19.44 0.68
C PRO A 27 37.52 20.12 0.54
N TYR A 28 37.29 21.18 1.33
CA TYR A 28 36.03 21.89 1.43
C TYR A 28 35.42 22.21 0.06
N VAL A 29 34.12 21.95 -0.08
CA VAL A 29 33.32 22.27 -1.26
C VAL A 29 32.22 23.25 -0.87
N ASP A 30 31.77 24.07 -1.82
CA ASP A 30 30.63 24.96 -1.60
C ASP A 30 29.39 24.17 -1.14
N ILE A 31 28.70 24.71 -0.14
CA ILE A 31 27.47 24.13 0.42
C ILE A 31 26.40 24.03 -0.65
N GLU A 32 26.32 25.00 -1.59
CA GLU A 32 25.35 24.94 -2.69
C GLU A 32 25.50 23.67 -3.54
N ASN A 33 26.73 23.20 -3.75
CA ASN A 33 26.98 21.97 -4.48
C ASN A 33 26.58 20.75 -3.66
N LEU A 34 26.76 20.78 -2.34
CA LEU A 34 26.34 19.69 -1.45
C LEU A 34 24.82 19.58 -1.33
N ARG A 35 24.10 20.70 -1.41
CA ARG A 35 22.63 20.69 -1.41
C ARG A 35 22.03 19.87 -2.55
N THR A 36 22.77 19.66 -3.64
CA THR A 36 22.29 18.76 -4.70
C THR A 36 22.20 17.30 -4.27
N LEU A 37 22.98 16.89 -3.26
CA LEU A 37 22.91 15.55 -2.68
C LEU A 37 21.65 15.35 -1.83
N GLU A 38 20.96 16.42 -1.43
CA GLU A 38 19.69 16.33 -0.70
C GLU A 38 18.63 15.54 -1.47
N LYS A 39 18.71 15.55 -2.80
CA LYS A 39 17.84 14.76 -3.68
C LYS A 39 17.94 13.25 -3.41
N PHE A 40 19.01 12.76 -2.78
CA PHE A 40 19.18 11.37 -2.39
C PHE A 40 18.76 11.07 -0.95
N LEU A 41 18.30 12.08 -0.19
CA LEU A 41 18.00 11.96 1.25
C LEU A 41 16.49 11.84 1.52
N ILE A 42 15.78 11.15 0.64
CA ILE A 42 14.31 11.01 0.74
C ILE A 42 13.93 10.27 2.03
N GLY A 43 12.94 10.81 2.73
CA GLY A 43 12.47 10.30 4.01
C GLY A 43 13.20 10.86 5.23
N TYR A 44 14.31 11.58 5.06
CA TYR A 44 15.04 12.21 6.16
C TYR A 44 14.56 13.62 6.47
N LYS A 45 14.70 14.02 7.74
CA LYS A 45 14.71 15.42 8.16
C LYS A 45 16.14 15.95 8.03
N ILE A 46 16.36 16.88 7.12
CA ILE A 46 17.69 17.43 6.83
C ILE A 46 18.02 18.53 7.86
N ILE A 47 19.20 18.46 8.44
CA ILE A 47 19.70 19.40 9.46
C ILE A 47 21.08 19.89 9.03
N GLU A 48 21.15 21.16 8.64
CA GLU A 48 22.41 21.82 8.31
C GLU A 48 23.07 22.37 9.59
N ILE A 49 24.35 22.06 9.77
CA ILE A 49 25.15 22.51 10.92
C ILE A 49 26.43 23.15 10.41
N GLU A 50 26.65 24.42 10.74
CA GLU A 50 27.94 25.07 10.56
C GLU A 50 28.77 24.92 11.83
N SER A 51 29.93 24.25 11.72
CA SER A 51 30.76 23.91 12.88
C SER A 51 31.37 25.12 13.60
N SER A 52 31.40 26.30 12.97
CA SER A 52 31.88 27.53 13.61
C SER A 52 31.00 27.98 14.77
N ASP A 53 29.74 27.55 14.80
CA ASP A 53 28.70 28.15 15.65
C ASP A 53 28.40 27.29 16.88
N LEU A 54 28.96 26.08 16.97
CA LEU A 54 28.68 25.11 18.03
C LEU A 54 29.93 24.68 18.78
N PHE A 55 29.93 24.91 20.09
CA PHE A 55 31.00 24.47 20.99
C PHE A 55 31.05 22.95 21.19
N ASN A 56 29.94 22.24 20.96
CA ASN A 56 29.86 20.79 21.16
C ASN A 56 28.87 20.12 20.19
N ILE A 57 29.31 19.99 18.93
CA ILE A 57 28.50 19.40 17.87
C ILE A 57 28.08 17.95 18.14
N LYS A 58 28.91 17.19 18.87
CA LYS A 58 28.61 15.79 19.17
C LYS A 58 27.33 15.68 20.01
N ASP A 59 27.22 16.49 21.05
CA ASP A 59 26.07 16.43 21.95
C ASP A 59 24.80 16.91 21.24
N VAL A 60 24.89 17.95 20.41
CA VAL A 60 23.76 18.43 19.58
C VAL A 60 23.25 17.31 18.66
N VAL A 61 24.16 16.65 17.95
CA VAL A 61 23.82 15.55 17.04
C VAL A 61 23.24 14.37 17.80
N THR A 62 23.81 14.00 18.95
CA THR A 62 23.32 12.88 19.76
C THR A 62 21.90 13.15 20.29
N LEU A 63 21.64 14.33 20.83
CA LEU A 63 20.31 14.71 21.32
C LEU A 63 19.27 14.64 20.20
N GLU A 64 19.59 15.20 19.03
CA GLU A 64 18.66 15.20 17.90
C GLU A 64 18.37 13.77 17.37
N ILE A 65 19.36 12.86 17.41
CA ILE A 65 19.13 11.45 17.04
C ILE A 65 18.18 10.80 18.05
N GLU A 66 18.46 10.95 19.35
CA GLU A 66 17.68 10.34 20.44
C GLU A 66 16.22 10.84 20.46
N GLU A 67 15.99 12.13 20.21
CA GLU A 67 14.64 12.71 20.19
C GLU A 67 13.78 12.23 19.01
N ASN A 68 14.40 11.80 17.91
CA ASN A 68 13.70 11.52 16.66
C ASN A 68 13.62 10.02 16.28
N GLU A 69 14.15 9.11 17.10
CA GLU A 69 14.16 7.67 16.80
C GLU A 69 12.77 7.09 16.44
N SER A 70 11.68 7.70 16.91
CA SER A 70 10.30 7.21 16.71
C SER A 70 9.46 7.95 15.67
N ARG A 71 9.96 9.06 15.08
CA ARG A 71 9.16 9.95 14.22
C ARG A 71 9.68 10.01 12.79
N GLN A 72 10.90 10.50 12.61
CA GLN A 72 11.51 10.71 11.31
C GLN A 72 13.03 10.76 11.49
N LYS A 73 13.78 9.96 10.74
CA LYS A 73 15.24 9.93 10.86
C LYS A 73 15.83 11.29 10.46
N SER A 74 16.82 11.76 11.21
CA SER A 74 17.57 12.98 10.91
C SER A 74 18.79 12.67 10.06
N PHE A 75 19.08 13.54 9.09
CA PHE A 75 20.30 13.51 8.30
C PHE A 75 21.04 14.84 8.47
N PHE A 76 22.33 14.78 8.77
CA PHE A 76 23.12 15.98 9.07
C PHE A 76 24.03 16.37 7.90
N ILE A 77 24.00 17.65 7.50
CA ILE A 77 24.99 18.24 6.61
C ILE A 77 25.86 19.15 7.46
N ILE A 78 27.10 18.72 7.70
CA ILE A 78 28.01 19.39 8.64
C ILE A 78 29.15 20.05 7.89
N SER A 79 29.23 21.37 7.98
CA SER A 79 30.23 22.18 7.29
C SER A 79 31.37 22.63 8.19
N ASN A 80 32.57 22.68 7.61
CA ASN A 80 33.80 23.20 8.23
C ASN A 80 34.22 22.50 9.53
N LEU A 81 33.94 21.21 9.65
CA LEU A 81 34.23 20.44 10.86
C LEU A 81 35.74 20.16 11.02
N PRO A 82 36.37 20.48 12.17
CA PRO A 82 37.78 20.17 12.38
C PRO A 82 38.00 18.68 12.64
N ARG A 83 39.21 18.21 12.38
CA ARG A 83 39.59 16.78 12.46
C ARG A 83 39.31 16.13 13.82
N LYS A 84 39.45 16.88 14.92
CA LYS A 84 39.18 16.40 16.28
C LYS A 84 37.72 15.98 16.45
N ASP A 85 36.81 16.78 15.91
CA ASP A 85 35.37 16.57 16.09
C ASP A 85 34.83 15.51 15.12
N ILE A 86 35.46 15.35 13.94
CA ILE A 86 35.22 14.21 13.05
C ILE A 86 35.45 12.88 13.77
N GLN A 87 36.55 12.77 14.54
CA GLN A 87 36.83 11.57 15.33
C GLN A 87 35.82 11.37 16.46
N ALA A 88 35.33 12.45 17.07
CA ALA A 88 34.30 12.37 18.09
C ALA A 88 32.96 11.87 17.51
N LEU A 89 32.55 12.39 16.34
CA LEU A 89 31.34 11.98 15.62
C LEU A 89 31.41 10.54 15.11
N SER A 90 32.59 10.03 14.75
CA SER A 90 32.76 8.62 14.32
C SER A 90 32.27 7.58 15.32
N LYS A 91 32.09 7.99 16.59
CA LYS A 91 31.67 7.12 17.70
C LYS A 91 30.17 7.21 18.00
N VAL A 92 29.44 8.11 17.33
CA VAL A 92 28.00 8.29 17.54
C VAL A 92 27.24 7.21 16.77
N LYS A 93 26.42 6.44 17.47
CA LYS A 93 25.57 5.40 16.86
C LYS A 93 24.35 6.03 16.19
N GLY A 94 23.88 5.43 15.10
CA GLY A 94 22.72 5.93 14.35
C GLY A 94 22.98 7.23 13.58
N LEU A 95 24.22 7.72 13.56
CA LEU A 95 24.59 8.91 12.80
C LEU A 95 24.51 8.63 11.29
N HIS A 96 23.77 9.50 10.59
CA HIS A 96 23.72 9.60 9.13
C HIS A 96 24.03 11.04 8.72
N CYS A 97 25.12 11.25 7.97
CA CYS A 97 25.57 12.59 7.64
C CYS A 97 26.48 12.69 6.41
N ILE A 98 26.57 13.92 5.89
CA ILE A 98 27.62 14.42 5.02
C ILE A 98 28.46 15.40 5.84
N ILE A 99 29.77 15.15 5.93
CA ILE A 99 30.73 16.07 6.53
C ILE A 99 31.57 16.69 5.43
N ASN A 100 31.59 18.02 5.38
CA ASN A 100 32.40 18.80 4.48
C ASN A 100 33.51 19.51 5.25
N THR A 101 34.76 19.26 4.89
CA THR A 101 35.90 19.78 5.67
C THR A 101 37.09 20.18 4.82
N SER A 102 37.78 21.23 5.26
CA SER A 102 39.07 21.66 4.72
C SER A 102 40.25 20.87 5.31
N ALA A 103 40.01 20.06 6.35
CA ALA A 103 41.06 19.30 7.00
C ALA A 103 41.70 18.27 6.06
N ASN A 104 43.02 18.06 6.21
CA ASN A 104 43.67 16.96 5.52
C ASN A 104 43.40 15.63 6.22
N LEU A 105 42.81 14.69 5.48
CA LEU A 105 42.30 13.41 5.99
C LEU A 105 42.96 12.19 5.36
N THR A 106 44.08 12.36 4.66
CA THR A 106 44.80 11.26 4.01
C THR A 106 45.12 10.09 4.95
N ASP A 107 45.36 10.38 6.23
CA ASP A 107 45.71 9.37 7.25
C ASP A 107 44.54 8.98 8.17
N LEU A 108 43.32 9.48 7.92
CA LEU A 108 42.18 9.17 8.76
C LEU A 108 41.68 7.76 8.46
N LYS A 109 42.08 6.78 9.26
CA LYS A 109 41.53 5.43 9.23
C LYS A 109 40.23 5.38 10.02
N THR A 110 39.11 5.36 9.32
CA THR A 110 37.79 5.19 9.92
C THR A 110 36.94 4.27 9.05
N GLN A 111 36.18 3.39 9.70
CA GLN A 111 35.14 2.58 9.05
C GLN A 111 33.77 3.28 9.10
N ALA A 112 33.62 4.32 9.93
CA ALA A 112 32.36 5.02 10.12
C ALA A 112 32.00 5.95 8.95
N PHE A 113 32.99 6.41 8.19
CA PHE A 113 32.83 7.37 7.10
C PHE A 113 33.46 6.87 5.80
N ILE A 114 32.77 7.07 4.69
CA ILE A 114 33.34 6.99 3.35
C ILE A 114 34.01 8.32 3.02
N LEU A 115 35.27 8.27 2.61
CA LEU A 115 36.12 9.41 2.30
C LEU A 115 36.10 9.68 0.80
N TYR A 116 35.59 10.85 0.40
CA TYR A 116 35.63 11.32 -0.98
C TYR A 116 36.60 12.49 -1.13
N ASN A 117 37.61 12.31 -1.97
CA ASN A 117 38.57 13.35 -2.32
C ASN A 117 38.09 14.12 -3.55
N LYS A 118 37.53 15.32 -3.38
CA LYS A 118 37.01 16.14 -4.48
C LYS A 118 38.10 16.56 -5.48
N LYS A 119 39.33 16.81 -5.02
CA LYS A 119 40.45 17.16 -5.92
C LYS A 119 40.81 16.04 -6.88
N ARG A 120 40.73 14.79 -6.42
CA ARG A 120 41.01 13.60 -7.24
C ARG A 120 39.76 12.96 -7.84
N GLN A 121 38.58 13.43 -7.44
CA GLN A 121 37.27 12.86 -7.78
C GLN A 121 37.18 11.35 -7.48
N GLN A 122 37.72 10.93 -6.33
CA GLN A 122 37.86 9.52 -5.98
C GLN A 122 37.45 9.23 -4.55
N PHE A 123 36.83 8.07 -4.35
CA PHE A 123 36.62 7.48 -3.03
C PHE A 123 37.91 6.80 -2.56
N VAL A 124 38.32 7.07 -1.32
CA VAL A 124 39.65 6.68 -0.83
C VAL A 124 39.62 5.35 -0.05
N ASN A 125 38.55 5.12 0.70
CA ASN A 125 38.39 3.93 1.55
C ASN A 125 37.13 3.13 1.19
N TYR A 126 36.63 3.30 -0.02
CA TYR A 126 35.48 2.57 -0.54
C TYR A 126 35.76 2.18 -2.00
N PRO A 127 35.98 0.88 -2.30
CA PRO A 127 36.32 0.43 -3.65
C PRO A 127 35.07 0.47 -4.53
N MET A 128 34.86 1.61 -5.21
CA MET A 128 33.71 1.81 -6.08
C MET A 128 33.76 0.94 -7.33
N GLU A 129 34.96 0.58 -7.78
CA GLU A 129 35.18 -0.28 -8.94
C GLU A 129 34.68 -1.71 -8.71
N GLU A 130 34.54 -2.12 -7.46
CA GLU A 130 34.04 -3.44 -7.06
C GLU A 130 32.50 -3.45 -6.86
N GLN A 131 31.84 -2.30 -6.88
CA GLN A 131 30.40 -2.20 -6.66
C GLN A 131 29.63 -2.33 -7.98
N ASP A 132 28.56 -3.12 -7.97
CA ASP A 132 27.59 -3.12 -9.07
C ASP A 132 26.67 -1.90 -8.97
N LEU A 133 26.87 -0.94 -9.89
CA LEU A 133 26.08 0.29 -9.99
C LEU A 133 25.06 0.26 -11.13
N THR A 134 24.72 -0.92 -11.67
CA THR A 134 23.81 -1.06 -12.82
C THR A 134 22.43 -0.46 -12.55
N PHE A 135 21.84 -0.72 -11.38
CA PHE A 135 20.52 -0.18 -11.02
C PHE A 135 20.54 1.34 -10.83
N GLU A 136 21.54 1.88 -10.13
CA GLU A 136 21.73 3.31 -9.91
C GLU A 136 21.91 4.02 -11.26
N LYS A 137 22.73 3.46 -12.15
CA LYS A 137 22.90 3.97 -13.51
C LYS A 137 21.61 3.90 -14.33
N LYS A 138 20.78 2.85 -14.15
CA LYS A 138 19.47 2.74 -14.78
C LYS A 138 18.52 3.85 -14.31
N ILE A 139 18.51 4.17 -13.02
CA ILE A 139 17.72 5.29 -12.45
C ILE A 139 18.09 6.62 -13.11
N PHE A 140 19.39 6.87 -13.37
CA PHE A 140 19.83 8.06 -14.11
C PHE A 140 19.59 7.99 -15.63
N ALA A 141 19.63 6.79 -16.22
CA ALA A 141 19.44 6.61 -17.65
C ALA A 141 17.97 6.74 -18.09
N GLU A 142 17.03 6.52 -17.18
CA GLU A 142 15.61 6.41 -17.52
C GLU A 142 14.91 7.72 -17.88
N LYS A 143 15.51 8.91 -17.76
CA LYS A 143 14.92 10.17 -18.28
C LYS A 143 15.86 11.38 -18.27
N ASN A 144 15.72 12.21 -19.31
CA ASN A 144 16.48 13.45 -19.56
C ASN A 144 16.08 14.66 -18.68
N ASP A 145 15.41 14.46 -17.53
CA ASP A 145 14.92 15.57 -16.71
C ASP A 145 15.15 15.36 -15.22
N ASP A 146 15.57 16.44 -14.55
CA ASP A 146 16.17 16.47 -13.22
C ASP A 146 15.15 16.16 -12.10
N GLU A 147 13.86 16.21 -12.42
CA GLU A 147 12.74 15.80 -11.55
C GLU A 147 12.45 14.29 -11.61
N SER A 148 12.89 13.60 -12.67
CA SER A 148 12.44 12.23 -12.92
C SER A 148 13.06 11.19 -12.00
N TYR A 149 14.34 11.31 -11.62
CA TYR A 149 14.95 10.32 -10.73
C TYR A 149 14.46 10.49 -9.29
N SER A 150 14.21 11.71 -8.83
CA SER A 150 13.63 11.97 -7.50
C SER A 150 12.29 11.23 -7.35
N SER A 151 11.43 11.27 -8.37
CA SER A 151 10.17 10.51 -8.37
C SER A 151 10.40 8.99 -8.29
N THR A 152 11.43 8.46 -8.94
CA THR A 152 11.78 7.04 -8.84
C THR A 152 12.26 6.67 -7.44
N LEU A 153 13.10 7.52 -6.82
CA LEU A 153 13.57 7.31 -5.45
C LEU A 153 12.42 7.42 -4.43
N ASP A 154 11.48 8.36 -4.62
CA ASP A 154 10.24 8.46 -3.83
C ASP A 154 9.42 7.17 -3.92
N LYS A 155 9.26 6.62 -5.13
CA LYS A 155 8.56 5.34 -5.32
C LYS A 155 9.24 4.20 -4.58
N ILE A 156 10.58 4.11 -4.66
CA ILE A 156 11.34 3.10 -3.91
C ILE A 156 11.14 3.28 -2.40
N HIS A 157 11.13 4.52 -1.92
CA HIS A 157 10.88 4.82 -0.51
C HIS A 157 9.46 4.41 -0.06
N GLU A 158 8.43 4.72 -0.86
CA GLU A 158 7.05 4.31 -0.60
C GLU A 158 6.85 2.79 -0.63
N ILE A 159 7.52 2.11 -1.56
CA ILE A 159 7.57 0.63 -1.59
C ILE A 159 8.18 0.10 -0.30
N SER A 160 9.27 0.72 0.17
CA SER A 160 9.97 0.31 1.39
C SER A 160 9.08 0.47 2.63
N LYS A 161 8.29 1.55 2.72
CA LYS A 161 7.24 1.70 3.77
C LYS A 161 6.24 0.56 3.73
N LYS A 162 5.73 0.22 2.54
CA LYS A 162 4.76 -0.88 2.35
C LYS A 162 5.36 -2.22 2.74
N LEU A 163 6.63 -2.46 2.41
CA LEU A 163 7.37 -3.65 2.83
C LEU A 163 7.42 -3.75 4.35
N VAL A 164 7.86 -2.70 5.06
CA VAL A 164 7.93 -2.69 6.53
C VAL A 164 6.56 -2.91 7.18
N TYR A 165 5.52 -2.25 6.67
CA TYR A 165 4.16 -2.44 7.18
C TYR A 165 3.72 -3.90 7.04
N LYS A 166 3.91 -4.51 5.87
CA LYS A 166 3.54 -5.92 5.64
C LYS A 166 4.41 -6.91 6.43
N ILE A 167 5.69 -6.59 6.63
CA ILE A 167 6.60 -7.40 7.45
C ILE A 167 6.11 -7.45 8.91
N ASN A 168 5.68 -6.31 9.44
CA ASN A 168 5.22 -6.19 10.84
C ASN A 168 3.79 -6.74 11.07
N ALA A 169 2.96 -6.88 10.03
CA ALA A 169 1.56 -7.33 10.10
C ALA A 169 1.36 -8.88 10.04
N GLU A 170 2.33 -9.66 10.50
CA GLU A 170 2.42 -11.14 10.47
C GLU A 170 2.75 -11.81 9.10
N SER A 171 4.00 -12.29 9.01
CA SER A 171 4.49 -13.59 8.52
C SER A 171 4.18 -14.11 7.10
N ASN A 172 3.73 -13.29 6.13
CA ASN A 172 3.49 -13.79 4.78
C ASN A 172 4.57 -13.41 3.75
N LYS A 173 5.65 -14.21 3.70
CA LYS A 173 6.79 -14.09 2.77
C LYS A 173 6.40 -14.04 1.29
N LYS A 174 5.26 -14.65 0.91
CA LYS A 174 4.72 -14.62 -0.47
C LYS A 174 4.27 -13.23 -0.92
N LYS A 175 3.79 -12.37 0.00
CA LYS A 175 3.26 -11.03 -0.33
C LYS A 175 4.34 -9.95 -0.51
N VAL A 176 5.58 -10.24 -0.15
CA VAL A 176 6.75 -9.35 -0.39
C VAL A 176 7.11 -9.38 -1.87
N SER A 177 7.12 -10.56 -2.49
CA SER A 177 7.39 -10.73 -3.91
C SER A 177 6.35 -10.00 -4.79
N GLU A 178 5.07 -10.00 -4.38
CA GLU A 178 4.00 -9.25 -5.05
C GLU A 178 4.23 -7.72 -5.09
N ILE A 179 4.86 -7.15 -4.05
CA ILE A 179 5.17 -5.71 -4.01
C ILE A 179 6.28 -5.36 -5.00
N LEU A 180 7.17 -6.31 -5.27
CA LEU A 180 8.39 -6.11 -6.06
C LEU A 180 8.29 -6.71 -7.46
N GLU A 181 7.10 -7.10 -7.94
CA GLU A 181 6.89 -7.72 -9.25
C GLU A 181 7.37 -6.86 -10.43
N GLU A 182 7.36 -5.54 -10.27
CA GLU A 182 7.81 -4.58 -11.28
C GLU A 182 9.33 -4.49 -11.41
N TYR A 183 10.07 -5.06 -10.45
CA TYR A 183 11.53 -5.00 -10.39
C TYR A 183 12.14 -6.35 -10.74
N SER A 184 13.29 -6.32 -11.43
CA SER A 184 14.10 -7.53 -11.59
C SER A 184 14.60 -8.03 -10.23
N LYS A 185 15.09 -9.26 -10.19
CA LYS A 185 15.55 -9.90 -8.95
C LYS A 185 16.63 -9.09 -8.25
N GLU A 186 17.59 -8.61 -9.01
CA GLU A 186 18.74 -7.85 -8.52
C GLU A 186 18.30 -6.47 -7.99
N GLU A 187 17.32 -5.84 -8.64
CA GLU A 187 16.74 -4.56 -8.21
C GLU A 187 15.89 -4.71 -6.96
N ALA A 188 15.05 -5.75 -6.92
CA ALA A 188 14.24 -6.10 -5.76
C ALA A 188 15.14 -6.33 -4.52
N GLN A 189 16.26 -7.03 -4.70
CA GLN A 189 17.25 -7.24 -3.64
C GLN A 189 17.81 -5.91 -3.12
N LYS A 190 18.17 -4.97 -4.01
CA LYS A 190 18.64 -3.63 -3.60
C LYS A 190 17.59 -2.83 -2.85
N ILE A 191 16.32 -2.93 -3.23
CA ILE A 191 15.21 -2.25 -2.54
C ILE A 191 15.01 -2.86 -1.15
N ILE A 192 15.12 -4.18 -1.02
CA ILE A 192 15.06 -4.86 0.28
C ILE A 192 16.24 -4.43 1.17
N GLU A 193 17.46 -4.42 0.64
CA GLU A 193 18.65 -3.97 1.37
C GLU A 193 18.50 -2.52 1.84
N TYR A 194 18.03 -1.63 0.96
CA TYR A 194 17.69 -0.27 1.32
C TYR A 194 16.65 -0.22 2.45
N THR A 195 15.58 -1.03 2.36
CA THR A 195 14.53 -1.09 3.39
C THR A 195 15.12 -1.51 4.74
N LEU A 196 15.94 -2.55 4.77
CA LEU A 196 16.59 -3.03 5.99
C LEU A 196 17.51 -1.96 6.58
N ASN A 197 18.34 -1.32 5.76
CA ASN A 197 19.26 -0.26 6.20
C ASN A 197 18.52 0.98 6.70
N PHE A 198 17.51 1.44 5.95
CA PHE A 198 16.76 2.65 6.28
C PHE A 198 15.87 2.46 7.51
N TYR A 199 15.29 1.29 7.74
CA TYR A 199 14.43 1.06 8.92
C TYR A 199 15.15 0.38 10.10
N GLY A 200 16.40 -0.08 9.91
CA GLY A 200 17.16 -0.74 10.97
C GLY A 200 16.57 -2.10 11.38
N ILE A 201 15.98 -2.84 10.42
CA ILE A 201 15.35 -4.14 10.66
C ILE A 201 16.42 -5.23 10.53
N GLU A 202 16.41 -6.23 11.42
CA GLU A 202 17.30 -7.38 11.31
C GLU A 202 16.94 -8.24 10.08
N ALA A 203 17.95 -8.61 9.29
CA ALA A 203 17.77 -9.41 8.07
C ALA A 203 17.10 -10.77 8.33
N SER A 204 17.16 -11.29 9.56
CA SER A 204 16.50 -12.53 10.02
C SER A 204 14.98 -12.51 9.90
N VAL A 205 14.35 -11.32 9.78
CA VAL A 205 12.91 -11.15 9.61
C VAL A 205 12.47 -11.47 8.17
N LEU A 206 13.38 -11.39 7.20
CA LEU A 206 13.13 -11.69 5.80
C LEU A 206 13.86 -12.98 5.42
N ASP A 207 13.14 -14.09 5.20
CA ASP A 207 13.75 -15.18 4.42
C ASP A 207 13.90 -14.68 2.99
N LEU A 208 15.10 -14.22 2.67
CA LEU A 208 15.51 -13.73 1.36
C LEU A 208 15.51 -14.83 0.27
N GLU A 209 15.13 -16.07 0.60
CA GLU A 209 15.06 -17.18 -0.36
C GLU A 209 13.94 -17.04 -1.41
N MET A 210 13.02 -16.08 -1.28
CA MET A 210 11.81 -16.00 -2.12
C MET A 210 11.94 -15.21 -3.44
N VAL A 211 13.09 -14.66 -3.81
CA VAL A 211 13.27 -14.05 -5.15
C VAL A 211 13.72 -15.09 -6.21
N GLY A 212 13.44 -16.38 -5.96
CA GLY A 212 13.74 -17.45 -6.90
C GLY A 212 12.65 -18.51 -6.88
N ASN A 213 11.68 -18.39 -7.79
CA ASN A 213 10.97 -19.47 -8.50
C ASN A 213 9.49 -19.14 -8.75
N THR A 214 9.24 -18.13 -9.57
CA THR A 214 7.98 -18.03 -10.34
C THR A 214 8.24 -18.26 -11.82
N LYS A 215 8.88 -19.38 -12.16
CA LYS A 215 8.71 -20.03 -13.47
C LYS A 215 8.69 -21.55 -13.27
N HIS A 216 7.50 -22.12 -13.53
CA HIS A 216 7.21 -23.52 -13.84
C HIS A 216 8.16 -24.59 -13.26
N SER A 217 7.72 -25.28 -12.20
CA SER A 217 7.86 -26.74 -12.17
C SER A 217 6.82 -27.35 -11.23
N ALA A 218 5.76 -27.88 -11.83
CA ALA A 218 4.99 -28.93 -11.21
C ALA A 218 5.92 -30.11 -10.97
N ASN A 219 6.12 -30.49 -9.70
CA ASN A 219 5.87 -31.85 -9.22
C ASN A 219 6.44 -32.04 -7.81
N ASN A 220 5.57 -32.58 -6.96
CA ASN A 220 5.85 -33.30 -5.73
C ASN A 220 6.42 -32.51 -4.54
N SER A 221 5.50 -31.94 -3.75
CA SER A 221 5.61 -32.04 -2.30
C SER A 221 4.22 -32.11 -1.67
N ASN A 222 3.79 -33.34 -1.36
CA ASN A 222 2.75 -33.58 -0.37
C ASN A 222 3.32 -33.19 1.00
N GLY A 223 3.15 -31.92 1.37
CA GLY A 223 3.52 -31.40 2.68
C GLY A 223 2.48 -30.38 3.11
N ASN A 224 1.60 -30.80 4.03
CA ASN A 224 0.64 -30.00 4.79
C ASN A 224 0.07 -28.75 4.08
N ARG A 225 -0.92 -28.97 3.21
CA ARG A 225 -1.79 -27.88 2.76
C ARG A 225 -2.57 -27.36 3.97
N THR A 226 -2.49 -26.06 4.24
CA THR A 226 -3.36 -25.41 5.21
C THR A 226 -4.80 -25.42 4.67
N ILE A 227 -5.79 -25.44 5.57
CA ILE A 227 -7.22 -25.44 5.21
C ILE A 227 -7.55 -24.24 4.30
N ASP A 228 -6.90 -23.11 4.53
CA ASP A 228 -7.05 -21.87 3.75
C ASP A 228 -6.51 -22.02 2.33
N SER A 229 -5.38 -22.72 2.16
CA SER A 229 -4.83 -23.04 0.83
C SER A 229 -5.77 -23.96 0.07
N THR A 230 -6.39 -24.95 0.74
CA THR A 230 -7.36 -25.83 0.08
C THR A 230 -8.64 -25.11 -0.32
N ILE A 231 -9.12 -24.16 0.49
CA ILE A 231 -10.34 -23.39 0.21
C ILE A 231 -10.08 -22.31 -0.86
N SER A 232 -8.92 -21.65 -0.84
CA SER A 232 -8.49 -20.74 -1.91
C SER A 232 -8.34 -21.49 -3.24
N GLU A 233 -7.76 -22.70 -3.24
CA GLU A 233 -7.73 -23.57 -4.43
C GLU A 233 -9.14 -23.91 -4.96
N GLU A 234 -10.14 -24.09 -4.08
CA GLU A 234 -11.54 -24.28 -4.49
C GLU A 234 -12.12 -23.01 -5.13
N TYR A 235 -11.89 -21.84 -4.54
CA TYR A 235 -12.33 -20.56 -5.10
C TYR A 235 -11.72 -20.31 -6.48
N GLN A 236 -10.42 -20.52 -6.63
CA GLN A 236 -9.73 -20.34 -7.91
C GLN A 236 -10.28 -21.28 -8.98
N LYS A 237 -10.62 -22.52 -8.64
CA LYS A 237 -11.30 -23.44 -9.58
C LYS A 237 -12.66 -22.94 -10.01
N ILE A 238 -13.42 -22.32 -9.10
CA ILE A 238 -14.71 -21.71 -9.43
C ILE A 238 -14.55 -20.56 -10.41
N ILE A 239 -13.61 -19.66 -10.16
CA ILE A 239 -13.36 -18.51 -11.02
C ILE A 239 -12.71 -18.90 -12.36
N SER A 240 -11.88 -19.94 -12.39
CA SER A 240 -11.20 -20.42 -13.61
C SER A 240 -12.05 -21.34 -14.50
N SER A 241 -13.29 -21.61 -14.11
CA SER A 241 -14.20 -22.53 -14.82
C SER A 241 -14.89 -21.86 -16.01
N ASN A 242 -16.19 -22.11 -16.19
CA ASN A 242 -16.98 -21.45 -17.20
C ASN A 242 -17.15 -19.96 -16.83
N LYS A 243 -16.75 -19.09 -17.74
CA LYS A 243 -16.75 -17.63 -17.58
C LYS A 243 -18.12 -17.06 -17.19
N MET A 244 -19.21 -17.67 -17.65
CA MET A 244 -20.56 -17.21 -17.31
C MET A 244 -20.91 -17.56 -15.86
N LEU A 245 -20.58 -18.77 -15.43
CA LEU A 245 -20.81 -19.22 -14.05
C LEU A 245 -19.96 -18.41 -13.06
N SER A 246 -18.70 -18.14 -13.38
CA SER A 246 -17.82 -17.32 -12.54
C SER A 246 -18.31 -15.86 -12.42
N ALA A 247 -18.90 -15.32 -13.50
CA ALA A 247 -19.40 -13.95 -13.52
C ALA A 247 -20.66 -13.77 -12.64
N GLU A 248 -21.49 -14.81 -12.53
CA GLU A 248 -22.64 -14.81 -11.60
C GLU A 248 -22.21 -15.10 -10.16
N PHE A 249 -21.20 -15.94 -9.96
CA PHE A 249 -20.79 -16.43 -8.65
C PHE A 249 -20.43 -15.32 -7.65
N VAL A 250 -19.66 -14.32 -8.10
CA VAL A 250 -19.18 -13.23 -7.23
C VAL A 250 -20.35 -12.35 -6.74
N PRO A 251 -21.24 -11.85 -7.61
CA PRO A 251 -22.48 -11.19 -7.17
C PRO A 251 -23.31 -12.03 -6.20
N THR A 252 -23.58 -13.31 -6.50
CA THR A 252 -24.35 -14.20 -5.62
C THR A 252 -23.69 -14.37 -4.25
N LEU A 253 -22.35 -14.37 -4.19
CA LEU A 253 -21.58 -14.41 -2.94
C LEU A 253 -21.84 -13.17 -2.06
N HIS A 254 -21.89 -12.00 -2.68
CA HIS A 254 -22.18 -10.74 -1.99
C HIS A 254 -23.65 -10.65 -1.56
N ASP A 255 -24.59 -11.12 -2.39
CA ASP A 255 -26.01 -11.19 -2.02
C ASP A 255 -26.23 -12.14 -0.84
N TYR A 256 -25.56 -13.29 -0.86
CA TYR A 256 -25.62 -14.24 0.24
C TYR A 256 -25.06 -13.65 1.54
N ARG A 257 -23.93 -12.92 1.44
CA ARG A 257 -23.35 -12.19 2.58
C ARG A 257 -24.36 -11.20 3.16
N PHE A 258 -24.95 -10.35 2.31
CA PHE A 258 -25.90 -9.33 2.73
C PHE A 258 -27.11 -9.93 3.47
N ASN A 259 -27.61 -11.08 3.01
CA ASN A 259 -28.78 -11.71 3.57
C ASN A 259 -28.51 -12.60 4.80
N ASN A 260 -27.29 -13.13 4.98
CA ASN A 260 -27.02 -14.20 5.95
C ASN A 260 -25.85 -13.94 6.91
N VAL A 261 -25.09 -12.86 6.74
CA VAL A 261 -23.91 -12.54 7.56
C VAL A 261 -24.06 -11.16 8.19
N ASN A 262 -23.80 -11.04 9.49
CA ASN A 262 -23.73 -9.74 10.14
C ASN A 262 -22.40 -9.06 9.80
N GLU A 263 -22.46 -7.90 9.15
CA GLU A 263 -21.29 -7.11 8.72
C GLU A 263 -20.34 -6.75 9.86
N SER A 264 -20.82 -6.70 11.11
CA SER A 264 -19.98 -6.42 12.28
C SER A 264 -18.99 -7.55 12.65
N ASN A 265 -19.16 -8.74 12.07
CA ASN A 265 -18.29 -9.90 12.29
C ASN A 265 -17.29 -10.13 11.15
N LEU A 266 -17.30 -9.25 10.14
CA LEU A 266 -16.42 -9.34 8.97
C LEU A 266 -15.27 -8.34 9.11
N ASP A 267 -14.06 -8.79 8.81
CA ASP A 267 -12.92 -7.89 8.67
C ASP A 267 -13.02 -7.08 7.36
N LEU A 268 -12.35 -5.93 7.28
CA LEU A 268 -12.37 -5.05 6.10
C LEU A 268 -12.03 -5.78 4.80
N ASP A 269 -11.07 -6.72 4.83
CA ASP A 269 -10.69 -7.49 3.66
C ASP A 269 -11.80 -8.44 3.16
N GLU A 270 -12.67 -8.93 4.06
CA GLU A 270 -13.78 -9.84 3.74
C GLU A 270 -15.00 -9.09 3.19
N LEU A 271 -15.05 -7.77 3.36
CA LEU A 271 -16.06 -6.90 2.77
C LEU A 271 -15.80 -6.61 1.29
N TYR A 272 -14.53 -6.58 0.87
CA TYR A 272 -14.11 -6.11 -0.46
C TYR A 272 -13.47 -7.17 -1.34
N SER A 273 -12.89 -8.24 -0.78
CA SER A 273 -12.30 -9.34 -1.56
C SER A 273 -13.27 -10.52 -1.66
N PRO A 274 -13.73 -10.90 -2.87
CA PRO A 274 -14.59 -12.07 -3.06
C PRO A 274 -13.94 -13.39 -2.64
N GLU A 275 -12.61 -13.51 -2.77
CA GLU A 275 -11.87 -14.70 -2.32
C GLU A 275 -11.81 -14.79 -0.79
N SER A 276 -11.53 -13.67 -0.11
CA SER A 276 -11.53 -13.61 1.35
C SER A 276 -12.93 -13.88 1.91
N LEU A 277 -13.96 -13.31 1.27
CA LEU A 277 -15.36 -13.56 1.61
C LEU A 277 -15.73 -15.04 1.44
N TYR A 278 -15.30 -15.68 0.35
CA TYR A 278 -15.52 -17.10 0.13
C TYR A 278 -14.82 -17.96 1.18
N ILE A 279 -13.57 -17.64 1.53
CA ILE A 279 -12.82 -18.34 2.58
C ILE A 279 -13.53 -18.22 3.94
N TYR A 280 -13.98 -17.01 4.29
CA TYR A 280 -14.77 -16.76 5.49
C TYR A 280 -16.06 -17.59 5.50
N LEU A 281 -16.85 -17.53 4.42
CA LEU A 281 -18.09 -18.29 4.29
C LEU A 281 -17.84 -19.80 4.37
N ARG A 282 -16.82 -20.33 3.71
CA ARG A 282 -16.43 -21.75 3.77
C ARG A 282 -16.01 -22.21 5.17
N LYS A 283 -15.34 -21.35 5.94
CA LYS A 283 -14.91 -21.66 7.32
C LYS A 283 -16.02 -21.55 8.34
N HIS A 284 -16.90 -20.56 8.22
CA HIS A 284 -17.82 -20.17 9.28
C HIS A 284 -19.27 -20.58 9.01
N HIS A 285 -19.72 -20.49 7.76
CA HIS A 285 -21.12 -20.70 7.38
C HIS A 285 -21.35 -21.99 6.57
N TRP A 286 -20.35 -22.45 5.82
CA TRP A 286 -20.43 -23.56 4.86
C TRP A 286 -19.45 -24.69 5.21
N LYS A 287 -19.34 -24.99 6.51
CA LYS A 287 -18.41 -26.00 7.04
C LYS A 287 -18.60 -27.38 6.41
N ASP A 288 -19.86 -27.75 6.13
CA ASP A 288 -20.24 -29.02 5.52
C ASP A 288 -20.27 -28.96 3.97
N GLY A 289 -19.83 -27.86 3.38
CA GLY A 289 -19.87 -27.59 1.93
C GLY A 289 -20.82 -26.46 1.54
N ILE A 290 -20.82 -26.07 0.27
CA ILE A 290 -21.65 -24.97 -0.25
C ILE A 290 -23.14 -25.32 -0.10
N PRO A 291 -23.96 -24.45 0.52
CA PRO A 291 -25.38 -24.72 0.76
C PRO A 291 -26.17 -24.90 -0.53
N LYS A 292 -27.18 -25.76 -0.48
CA LYS A 292 -28.04 -26.06 -1.62
C LYS A 292 -28.80 -24.85 -2.13
N ASP A 293 -29.21 -23.97 -1.22
CA ASP A 293 -29.99 -22.79 -1.59
C ASP A 293 -29.12 -21.75 -2.29
N PHE A 294 -27.85 -21.60 -1.88
CA PHE A 294 -26.86 -20.82 -2.60
C PHE A 294 -26.63 -21.35 -4.02
N LEU A 295 -26.49 -22.67 -4.19
CA LEU A 295 -26.33 -23.29 -5.52
C LEU A 295 -27.54 -23.07 -6.44
N LYS A 296 -28.76 -23.04 -5.86
CA LYS A 296 -29.97 -22.72 -6.63
C LYS A 296 -29.97 -21.26 -7.06
N GLU A 297 -29.63 -20.33 -6.18
CA GLU A 297 -29.55 -18.90 -6.51
C GLU A 297 -28.52 -18.65 -7.61
N TRP A 298 -27.35 -19.27 -7.49
CA TRP A 298 -26.31 -19.19 -8.50
C TRP A 298 -26.77 -19.70 -9.88
N LEU A 299 -27.54 -20.79 -9.94
CA LEU A 299 -28.06 -21.34 -11.20
C LEU A 299 -29.18 -20.52 -11.86
N LYS A 300 -29.85 -19.63 -11.11
CA LYS A 300 -30.90 -18.81 -11.70
C LYS A 300 -30.36 -17.66 -12.56
N MET A 301 -29.08 -17.32 -12.40
CA MET A 301 -28.42 -16.22 -13.12
C MET A 301 -29.18 -14.89 -12.98
N GLU A 302 -29.73 -14.61 -11.79
CA GLU A 302 -30.58 -13.43 -11.56
C GLU A 302 -29.78 -12.11 -11.71
N ASN A 303 -28.49 -12.09 -11.37
CA ASN A 303 -27.67 -10.88 -11.43
C ASN A 303 -27.17 -10.57 -12.85
N THR A 304 -26.78 -11.59 -13.61
CA THR A 304 -26.31 -11.41 -15.00
C THR A 304 -27.43 -11.49 -16.03
N GLY A 305 -28.60 -12.04 -15.66
CA GLY A 305 -29.73 -12.26 -16.57
C GLY A 305 -29.44 -13.29 -17.68
N TYR A 306 -28.37 -14.07 -17.53
CA TYR A 306 -27.92 -15.02 -18.54
C TYR A 306 -28.81 -16.28 -18.57
N LYS A 307 -29.11 -16.79 -19.77
CA LYS A 307 -29.84 -18.06 -19.91
C LYS A 307 -28.83 -19.18 -20.14
N LEU A 308 -28.69 -20.05 -19.14
CA LEU A 308 -27.81 -21.22 -19.19
C LEU A 308 -28.14 -22.12 -20.39
N THR A 309 -27.10 -22.52 -21.11
CA THR A 309 -27.19 -23.54 -22.17
C THR A 309 -27.02 -24.94 -21.58
N GLU A 310 -27.34 -25.97 -22.36
CA GLU A 310 -27.11 -27.36 -21.93
C GLU A 310 -25.63 -27.64 -21.63
N GLN A 311 -24.72 -26.96 -22.34
CA GLN A 311 -23.28 -27.07 -22.09
C GLN A 311 -22.88 -26.41 -20.76
N ASP A 312 -23.44 -25.26 -20.41
CA ASP A 312 -23.13 -24.59 -19.14
C ASP A 312 -23.62 -25.41 -17.94
N ILE A 313 -24.75 -26.11 -18.10
CA ILE A 313 -25.28 -27.02 -17.08
C ILE A 313 -24.33 -28.21 -16.88
N LEU A 314 -23.80 -28.78 -17.97
CA LEU A 314 -22.80 -29.85 -17.89
C LEU A 314 -21.49 -29.37 -17.25
N ASP A 315 -21.03 -28.17 -17.60
CA ASP A 315 -19.84 -27.56 -17.01
C ASP A 315 -20.03 -27.33 -15.50
N PHE A 316 -21.22 -26.90 -15.08
CA PHE A 316 -21.58 -26.72 -13.68
C PHE A 316 -21.61 -28.05 -12.91
N GLU A 317 -22.12 -29.12 -13.53
CA GLU A 317 -22.08 -30.47 -12.93
C GLU A 317 -20.66 -31.00 -12.76
N ILE A 318 -19.79 -30.78 -13.75
CA ILE A 318 -18.37 -31.15 -13.68
C ILE A 318 -17.71 -30.40 -12.52
N LEU A 319 -17.94 -29.08 -12.44
CA LEU A 319 -17.42 -28.23 -11.37
C LEU A 319 -17.85 -28.70 -9.97
N LEU A 320 -19.13 -29.04 -9.77
CA LEU A 320 -19.62 -29.48 -8.48
C LEU A 320 -19.09 -30.86 -8.06
N ASN A 321 -18.86 -31.75 -9.04
CA ASN A 321 -18.20 -33.02 -8.79
C ASN A 321 -16.73 -32.82 -8.36
N GLU A 322 -16.02 -31.87 -8.96
CA GLU A 322 -14.65 -31.51 -8.58
C GLU A 322 -14.57 -30.89 -7.18
N LEU A 323 -15.62 -30.17 -6.76
CA LEU A 323 -15.77 -29.59 -5.41
C LEU A 323 -16.28 -30.61 -4.37
N LYS A 324 -16.40 -31.90 -4.74
CA LYS A 324 -16.89 -33.01 -3.87
C LYS A 324 -18.25 -32.75 -3.22
N VAL A 325 -19.12 -31.98 -3.88
CA VAL A 325 -20.49 -31.75 -3.40
C VAL A 325 -21.33 -32.99 -3.70
N PRO A 326 -22.08 -33.57 -2.74
CA PRO A 326 -22.81 -34.82 -2.96
C PRO A 326 -23.82 -34.76 -4.12
N THR A 327 -23.53 -35.53 -5.18
CA THR A 327 -24.23 -35.59 -6.48
C THR A 327 -25.72 -35.96 -6.39
N LYS A 328 -26.17 -36.56 -5.26
CA LYS A 328 -27.60 -36.81 -4.97
C LYS A 328 -28.43 -35.54 -4.84
N THR A 329 -27.79 -34.37 -4.79
CA THR A 329 -28.44 -33.06 -4.72
C THR A 329 -28.84 -32.52 -6.11
N LEU A 330 -28.20 -32.99 -7.19
CA LEU A 330 -28.38 -32.44 -8.54
C LEU A 330 -29.71 -32.86 -9.20
N LEU A 331 -30.18 -34.09 -8.99
CA LEU A 331 -31.46 -34.55 -9.56
C LEU A 331 -32.66 -33.70 -9.09
N ASN A 332 -32.65 -33.21 -7.84
CA ASN A 332 -33.75 -32.40 -7.31
C ASN A 332 -33.71 -30.92 -7.76
N ILE A 333 -32.58 -30.45 -8.30
CA ILE A 333 -32.44 -29.07 -8.79
C ILE A 333 -32.87 -28.99 -10.27
N MET A 334 -32.56 -30.02 -11.06
CA MET A 334 -32.86 -30.09 -12.50
C MET A 334 -34.28 -30.55 -12.86
N ASP A 335 -35.06 -31.11 -11.93
CA ASP A 335 -36.47 -31.46 -12.17
C ASP A 335 -37.39 -30.23 -12.40
N THR A 336 -36.83 -29.03 -12.40
CA THR A 336 -37.49 -27.80 -12.87
C THR A 336 -37.38 -27.60 -14.39
N LYS A 337 -37.57 -28.66 -15.20
CA LYS A 337 -37.88 -28.53 -16.64
C LYS A 337 -39.25 -27.87 -16.94
N ASN A 338 -39.84 -27.14 -15.98
CA ASN A 338 -41.16 -26.50 -16.06
C ASN A 338 -41.17 -25.01 -15.67
N LEU A 339 -40.18 -24.21 -16.11
CA LEU A 339 -40.26 -22.74 -16.00
C LEU A 339 -40.39 -21.98 -17.33
N ASN A 340 -40.49 -22.69 -18.46
CA ASN A 340 -40.85 -22.08 -19.74
C ASN A 340 -42.24 -22.52 -20.19
N LYS A 341 -43.29 -22.05 -19.49
CA LYS A 341 -44.65 -21.95 -20.06
C LYS A 341 -45.53 -21.05 -19.19
N LYS A 342 -45.49 -19.74 -19.50
CA LYS A 342 -46.61 -18.78 -19.57
C LYS A 342 -46.13 -17.39 -19.17
N HIS A 343 -45.81 -16.58 -20.17
CA HIS A 343 -46.23 -15.18 -20.20
C HIS A 343 -46.40 -14.77 -21.66
N GLU A 344 -47.48 -15.26 -22.27
CA GLU A 344 -48.19 -14.45 -23.25
C GLU A 344 -48.82 -13.26 -22.50
N LYS A 345 -48.66 -12.07 -23.08
CA LYS A 345 -49.27 -10.82 -22.62
C LYS A 345 -50.80 -10.96 -22.52
N PRO A 346 -51.43 -10.08 -21.73
CA PRO A 346 -52.36 -9.21 -22.41
C PRO A 346 -52.20 -7.72 -22.08
N LEU A 347 -52.82 -6.97 -22.98
CA LEU A 347 -52.81 -5.54 -23.24
C LEU A 347 -53.79 -4.75 -22.34
N ILE A 348 -53.45 -3.47 -22.10
CA ILE A 348 -54.32 -2.27 -21.95
C ILE A 348 -55.17 -2.16 -20.64
N LYS A 349 -54.93 -1.09 -19.84
CA LYS A 349 -55.78 0.13 -19.78
C LYS A 349 -55.23 1.23 -18.86
N GLN A 350 -55.31 2.44 -19.42
CA GLN A 350 -55.10 3.75 -18.83
C GLN A 350 -56.01 3.97 -17.62
N GLU A 351 -55.57 4.81 -16.68
CA GLU A 351 -56.34 5.98 -16.24
C GLU A 351 -55.46 6.91 -15.39
N ASN A 352 -55.19 8.12 -15.92
CA ASN A 352 -54.94 9.32 -15.13
C ASN A 352 -56.30 9.96 -14.83
N PRO A 353 -56.44 10.66 -13.70
CA PRO A 353 -56.72 12.10 -13.84
C PRO A 353 -56.10 13.00 -12.75
N PHE A 354 -55.59 14.18 -13.19
CA PHE A 354 -55.74 15.54 -12.63
C PHE A 354 -55.54 15.80 -11.11
N SER A 355 -54.93 16.87 -10.58
CA SER A 355 -54.49 18.21 -11.04
C SER A 355 -53.72 18.92 -9.89
N PRO A 356 -53.01 20.05 -10.10
CA PRO A 356 -52.12 20.71 -9.13
C PRO A 356 -52.73 21.95 -8.46
N LYS A 357 -52.54 22.17 -7.14
CA LYS A 357 -52.70 23.49 -6.49
C LYS A 357 -51.82 23.66 -5.24
N ASN A 358 -51.27 24.86 -5.11
CA ASN A 358 -50.73 25.53 -3.89
C ASN A 358 -49.22 25.41 -3.59
N GLN A 359 -48.39 25.90 -4.51
CA GLN A 359 -47.10 26.51 -4.16
C GLN A 359 -47.28 28.04 -4.05
N LYS A 360 -47.31 28.60 -2.83
CA LYS A 360 -46.96 30.02 -2.57
C LYS A 360 -46.86 30.46 -1.10
N GLU A 361 -47.07 29.61 -0.10
CA GLU A 361 -47.04 30.03 1.32
C GLU A 361 -45.80 29.64 2.13
N THR A 362 -44.80 29.00 1.54
CA THR A 362 -43.69 28.41 2.32
C THR A 362 -42.33 29.14 2.22
N MET A 363 -42.19 30.18 1.40
CA MET A 363 -40.91 30.89 1.23
C MET A 363 -40.66 31.98 2.28
N GLU A 364 -41.67 32.70 2.75
CA GLU A 364 -41.47 33.79 3.72
C GLU A 364 -41.26 33.30 5.17
N LYS A 365 -41.74 32.09 5.50
CA LYS A 365 -41.48 31.44 6.79
C LYS A 365 -40.05 30.88 6.90
N LYS A 366 -39.48 30.38 5.79
CA LYS A 366 -38.12 29.82 5.75
C LYS A 366 -37.01 30.86 5.89
N ILE A 367 -37.24 32.12 5.50
CA ILE A 367 -36.23 33.20 5.61
C ILE A 367 -36.15 33.76 7.04
N ARG A 368 -37.24 33.74 7.82
CA ARG A 368 -37.21 34.15 9.24
C ARG A 368 -36.54 33.12 10.15
N ASP A 369 -36.59 31.84 9.81
CA ASP A 369 -35.96 30.77 10.60
C ASP A 369 -34.45 30.62 10.35
N MET A 370 -33.93 31.08 9.21
CA MET A 370 -32.48 31.01 8.90
C MET A 370 -31.63 32.04 9.67
N LYS A 371 -32.18 33.17 10.09
CA LYS A 371 -31.44 34.20 10.85
C LYS A 371 -31.38 33.95 12.37
N LYS A 372 -32.03 32.89 12.88
CA LYS A 372 -32.14 32.62 14.33
C LYS A 372 -31.42 31.33 14.81
N ARG A 373 -30.75 30.58 13.92
CA ARG A 373 -30.20 29.24 14.21
C ARG A 373 -28.66 29.14 14.27
N SER A 374 -27.95 30.26 14.31
CA SER A 374 -26.49 30.29 14.45
C SER A 374 -26.00 30.26 15.91
N SER A 375 -26.88 30.03 16.90
CA SER A 375 -26.51 30.09 18.33
C SER A 375 -27.10 28.95 19.18
N GLU A 376 -27.21 27.73 18.64
CA GLU A 376 -27.48 26.56 19.48
C GLU A 376 -26.17 26.08 20.11
N ALA A 377 -26.09 26.13 21.45
CA ALA A 377 -24.97 25.61 22.22
C ALA A 377 -24.82 24.10 22.02
N ILE A 378 -23.58 23.63 21.88
CA ILE A 378 -23.26 22.21 21.68
C ILE A 378 -23.62 21.44 22.97
N PRO A 379 -24.47 20.40 22.91
CA PRO A 379 -24.76 19.56 24.08
C PRO A 379 -23.51 18.85 24.59
N SER A 380 -23.43 18.57 25.89
CA SER A 380 -22.32 17.81 26.49
C SER A 380 -22.28 16.38 25.95
N VAL A 381 -21.08 15.84 25.76
CA VAL A 381 -20.85 14.47 25.29
C VAL A 381 -21.31 13.43 26.33
N GLU A 382 -21.43 13.82 27.59
CA GLU A 382 -22.00 12.98 28.66
C GLU A 382 -23.49 12.66 28.45
N ASP A 383 -24.22 13.54 27.73
CA ASP A 383 -25.60 13.30 27.31
C ASP A 383 -25.61 12.89 25.82
N PHE A 384 -25.11 11.69 25.58
CA PHE A 384 -24.79 11.19 24.24
C PHE A 384 -26.00 11.15 23.30
N GLU A 385 -27.21 10.88 23.80
CA GLU A 385 -28.40 10.85 22.94
C GLU A 385 -28.75 12.25 22.40
N ASN A 386 -28.69 13.27 23.25
CA ASN A 386 -28.93 14.64 22.82
C ASN A 386 -27.80 15.16 21.92
N PHE A 387 -26.55 14.76 22.18
CA PHE A 387 -25.41 15.07 21.32
C PHE A 387 -25.52 14.40 19.93
N LYS A 388 -25.93 13.13 19.89
CA LYS A 388 -26.14 12.36 18.65
C LYS A 388 -27.23 12.97 17.79
N VAL A 389 -28.38 13.31 18.38
CA VAL A 389 -29.48 13.98 17.68
C VAL A 389 -29.03 15.35 17.14
N TRP A 390 -28.23 16.09 17.91
CA TRP A 390 -27.68 17.38 17.47
C TRP A 390 -26.73 17.23 16.27
N ILE A 391 -25.84 16.24 16.27
CA ILE A 391 -24.93 15.94 15.15
C ILE A 391 -25.70 15.53 13.90
N LEU A 392 -26.62 14.58 14.00
CA LEU A 392 -27.39 14.09 12.85
C LEU A 392 -28.15 15.24 12.19
N ARG A 393 -28.75 16.10 13.01
CA ARG A 393 -29.45 17.28 12.53
C ARG A 393 -28.51 18.30 11.88
N LYS A 394 -27.25 18.42 12.30
CA LYS A 394 -26.26 19.30 11.63
C LYS A 394 -25.80 18.74 10.29
N LEU A 395 -25.62 17.42 10.20
CA LEU A 395 -25.28 16.73 8.97
C LEU A 395 -26.39 16.86 7.92
N ASP A 396 -27.64 16.63 8.30
CA ASP A 396 -28.80 16.83 7.41
C ASP A 396 -28.86 18.26 6.86
N ASN A 397 -28.56 19.26 7.69
CA ASN A 397 -28.56 20.66 7.27
C ASN A 397 -27.42 21.00 6.30
N LEU A 398 -26.26 20.35 6.44
CA LEU A 398 -25.13 20.50 5.53
C LEU A 398 -25.43 19.86 4.18
N GLU A 399 -26.01 18.65 4.20
CA GLU A 399 -26.41 17.92 3.00
C GLU A 399 -27.46 18.72 2.19
N HIS A 400 -28.48 19.25 2.86
CA HIS A 400 -29.48 20.12 2.22
C HIS A 400 -28.90 21.46 1.72
N SER A 401 -27.78 21.92 2.28
CA SER A 401 -27.11 23.15 1.81
C SER A 401 -26.19 22.88 0.62
N LEU A 402 -25.64 21.67 0.52
CA LEU A 402 -24.83 21.23 -0.61
C LEU A 402 -25.71 20.96 -1.84
N ASP A 403 -26.86 20.30 -1.66
CA ASP A 403 -27.82 20.04 -2.75
C ASP A 403 -28.39 21.33 -3.38
N LYS A 404 -28.48 22.42 -2.61
CA LYS A 404 -28.94 23.72 -3.12
C LYS A 404 -27.89 24.48 -3.93
N ASN A 405 -26.62 24.15 -3.79
CA ASN A 405 -25.52 24.84 -4.48
C ASN A 405 -25.05 24.10 -5.74
N PHE A 406 -25.56 22.89 -6.00
CA PHE A 406 -25.18 22.04 -7.13
C PHE A 406 -26.36 21.51 -7.96
N GLY A 407 -27.54 22.13 -7.86
CA GLY A 407 -28.74 21.82 -8.66
C GLY A 407 -29.09 22.90 -9.67
#